data_AF-A0A938H8E0-F1
#
_entry.id   AF-A0A938H8E0-F1
#
_cell.length_a   1.000
_cell.length_b   1.000
_cell.length_c   1.000
_cell.angle_alpha   90.00
_cell.angle_beta   90.00
_cell.angle_gamma   90.00
#
_symmetry.space_group_name_H-M   'P 1'
#
loop_
_entity.id
_entity.type
_entity.pdbx_description
1 polymer ?
#
loop_
_entity_poly.entity_id
_entity_poly.type
_entity_poly.pdbx_seq_one_letter_code
_entity_poly.pdbx_strand_id
1 'polypeptide(L)'
;MNKQELTETVELIYAMWNKELPVNIEAKKMTYRAWNIIIGDLPQTEVIEASKRLTSKETYLPTAGLIRTEHRRMTIKEPTAAQAWNQYTHIRDAINSGTTQYEPPHPRLQKTIQQVGLNLHTNDDRRHFTETYNTVEETQ
;
A
#
# COMPACT_ATOMS: atom_id res chain seq x y z
N MET A 1 -12.17 1.15 -12.96
CA MET A 1 -12.01 0.98 -14.43
C MET A 1 -13.28 0.46 -15.08
N ASN A 2 -13.55 0.87 -16.32
CA ASN A 2 -14.52 0.21 -17.18
C ASN A 2 -13.93 -1.04 -17.87
N LYS A 3 -14.75 -1.81 -18.58
CA LYS A 3 -14.34 -3.08 -19.21
C LYS A 3 -13.25 -2.91 -20.27
N GLN A 4 -13.33 -1.84 -21.07
CA GLN A 4 -12.34 -1.56 -22.11
C GLN A 4 -11.01 -1.18 -21.47
N GLU A 5 -11.03 -0.23 -20.53
CA GLU A 5 -9.84 0.19 -19.78
C GLU A 5 -9.14 -0.98 -19.10
N LEU A 6 -9.90 -1.87 -18.46
CA LEU A 6 -9.33 -3.06 -17.81
C LEU A 6 -8.65 -3.99 -18.83
N THR A 7 -9.28 -4.21 -19.99
CA THR A 7 -8.74 -5.09 -21.04
C THR A 7 -7.41 -4.55 -21.54
N GLU A 8 -7.37 -3.27 -21.88
CA GLU A 8 -6.16 -2.56 -22.32
C GLU A 8 -5.07 -2.58 -21.24
N THR A 9 -5.46 -2.39 -19.97
CA THR A 9 -4.54 -2.41 -18.83
C THR A 9 -3.86 -3.77 -18.68
N VAL A 10 -4.63 -4.86 -18.72
CA VAL A 10 -4.08 -6.21 -18.59
C VAL A 10 -3.20 -6.55 -19.80
N GLU A 11 -3.60 -6.18 -21.01
CA GLU A 11 -2.79 -6.38 -22.21
C GLU A 11 -1.45 -5.61 -22.13
N LEU A 12 -1.49 -4.36 -21.67
CA LEU A 12 -0.28 -3.56 -21.50
C LEU A 12 0.65 -4.16 -20.44
N ILE A 13 0.10 -4.61 -19.31
CA ILE A 13 0.89 -5.25 -18.24
C ILE A 13 1.56 -6.52 -18.77
N TYR A 14 0.86 -7.35 -19.54
CA TYR A 14 1.48 -8.53 -20.17
C TYR A 14 2.62 -8.13 -21.12
N ALA A 15 2.41 -7.11 -21.94
CA ALA A 15 3.42 -6.58 -22.85
C ALA A 15 4.66 -6.02 -22.11
N MET A 16 4.47 -5.33 -20.97
CA MET A 16 5.57 -4.79 -20.15
C MET A 16 6.56 -5.85 -19.68
N TRP A 17 6.12 -7.12 -19.55
CA TRP A 17 6.98 -8.26 -19.20
C TRP A 17 7.22 -9.22 -20.38
N ASN A 18 6.94 -8.80 -21.61
CA ASN A 18 7.05 -9.62 -22.82
C ASN A 18 6.33 -10.98 -22.68
N LYS A 19 5.14 -10.98 -22.06
CA LYS A 19 4.30 -12.16 -21.89
C LYS A 19 3.10 -12.11 -22.83
N GLU A 20 2.70 -13.28 -23.30
CA GLU A 20 1.50 -13.45 -24.09
C GLU A 20 0.31 -13.80 -23.20
N LEU A 21 -0.86 -13.29 -23.55
CA LEU A 21 -2.11 -13.75 -22.96
C LEU A 21 -2.48 -15.14 -23.48
N PRO A 22 -3.30 -15.90 -22.75
CA PRO A 22 -3.79 -17.19 -23.23
C PRO A 22 -4.45 -17.06 -24.62
N VAL A 23 -4.07 -17.95 -25.55
CA VAL A 23 -4.66 -18.02 -26.90
C VAL A 23 -6.12 -18.47 -26.83
N ASN A 24 -6.44 -19.36 -25.88
CA ASN A 24 -7.81 -19.82 -25.66
C ASN A 24 -8.70 -18.66 -25.16
N ILE A 25 -9.80 -18.43 -25.87
CA ILE A 25 -10.71 -17.30 -25.63
C ILE A 25 -11.35 -17.36 -24.23
N GLU A 26 -11.72 -18.55 -23.74
CA GLU A 26 -12.31 -18.72 -22.41
C GLU A 26 -11.29 -18.44 -21.31
N ALA A 27 -10.07 -18.96 -21.45
CA ALA A 27 -8.98 -18.68 -20.54
C ALA A 27 -8.59 -17.19 -20.53
N LYS A 28 -8.57 -16.53 -21.69
CA LYS A 28 -8.33 -15.09 -21.83
C LYS A 28 -9.42 -14.29 -21.10
N LYS A 29 -10.71 -14.66 -21.27
CA LYS A 29 -11.84 -14.06 -20.55
C LYS A 29 -11.73 -14.25 -19.03
N MET A 30 -11.33 -15.45 -18.58
CA MET A 30 -11.14 -15.71 -17.15
C MET A 30 -9.99 -14.92 -16.56
N THR A 31 -8.92 -14.70 -17.33
CA THR A 31 -7.82 -13.81 -16.96
C THR A 31 -8.35 -12.40 -16.70
N TYR A 32 -9.06 -11.79 -17.65
CA TYR A 32 -9.63 -10.46 -17.43
C TYR A 32 -10.59 -10.41 -16.24
N ARG A 33 -11.42 -11.44 -16.05
CA ARG A 33 -12.34 -11.51 -14.92
C ARG A 33 -11.60 -11.56 -13.59
N ALA A 34 -10.54 -12.37 -13.48
CA ALA A 34 -9.72 -12.47 -12.28
C ALA A 34 -9.04 -11.13 -11.94
N TRP A 35 -8.50 -10.47 -12.96
CA TRP A 35 -7.89 -9.15 -12.81
C TRP A 35 -8.93 -8.09 -12.40
N ASN A 36 -10.13 -8.10 -13.00
CA ASN A 36 -11.22 -7.19 -12.63
C ASN A 36 -11.60 -7.29 -11.15
N ILE A 37 -11.65 -8.50 -10.60
CA ILE A 37 -11.99 -8.72 -9.19
C ILE A 37 -10.98 -8.04 -8.26
N ILE A 38 -9.70 -7.98 -8.67
CA ILE A 38 -8.62 -7.53 -7.80
C ILE A 38 -8.25 -6.07 -8.02
N ILE A 39 -8.36 -5.53 -9.23
CA ILE A 39 -7.94 -4.14 -9.51
C ILE A 39 -9.02 -3.33 -10.23
N GLY A 40 -10.17 -3.92 -10.57
CA GLY A 40 -11.21 -3.26 -11.37
C GLY A 40 -11.81 -2.02 -10.72
N ASP A 41 -11.74 -1.90 -9.40
CA ASP A 41 -12.16 -0.73 -8.63
C ASP A 41 -11.20 0.46 -8.73
N LEU A 42 -9.95 0.25 -9.18
CA LEU A 42 -8.92 1.27 -9.24
C LEU A 42 -8.99 2.10 -10.54
N PRO A 43 -8.44 3.33 -10.59
CA PRO A 43 -8.24 4.09 -11.82
C PRO A 43 -7.16 3.46 -12.72
N GLN A 44 -7.38 3.46 -14.04
CA GLN A 44 -6.45 2.88 -15.02
C GLN A 44 -5.04 3.46 -14.92
N THR A 45 -4.93 4.78 -14.85
CA THR A 45 -3.66 5.51 -14.79
C THR A 45 -2.82 5.09 -13.59
N GLU A 46 -3.44 4.91 -12.43
CA GLU A 46 -2.75 4.53 -11.18
C GLU A 46 -2.29 3.07 -11.21
N VAL A 47 -3.07 2.17 -11.81
CA VAL A 47 -2.67 0.76 -12.01
C VAL A 47 -1.48 0.65 -12.96
N ILE A 48 -1.50 1.40 -14.07
CA ILE A 48 -0.38 1.44 -15.02
C ILE A 48 0.88 1.95 -14.33
N GLU A 49 0.76 3.01 -13.53
CA GLU A 49 1.90 3.58 -12.82
C GLU A 49 2.46 2.63 -11.75
N ALA A 50 1.59 1.92 -11.01
CA ALA A 50 2.01 0.84 -10.11
C ALA A 50 2.73 -0.29 -10.84
N SER A 51 2.24 -0.66 -12.02
CA SER A 51 2.86 -1.67 -12.87
C SER A 51 4.24 -1.22 -13.35
N LYS A 52 4.41 0.04 -13.77
CA LYS A 52 5.72 0.59 -14.16
C LYS A 52 6.73 0.58 -13.02
N ARG A 53 6.32 0.86 -11.79
CA ARG A 53 7.22 0.76 -10.63
C ARG A 53 7.69 -0.67 -10.40
N LEU A 54 6.84 -1.65 -10.69
CA LEU A 54 7.18 -3.06 -10.56
C LEU A 54 8.11 -3.56 -11.66
N THR A 55 8.11 -3.00 -12.88
CA THR A 55 9.03 -3.45 -13.95
C THR A 55 10.50 -3.29 -13.58
N SER A 56 10.82 -2.33 -12.72
CA SER A 56 12.19 -2.11 -12.23
C SER A 56 12.56 -3.00 -11.03
N LYS A 57 11.59 -3.69 -10.43
CA LYS A 57 11.75 -4.47 -9.19
C LYS A 57 11.58 -5.98 -9.42
N GLU A 58 10.66 -6.36 -10.31
CA GLU A 58 10.20 -7.71 -10.50
C GLU A 58 10.63 -8.26 -11.85
N THR A 59 11.33 -9.40 -11.84
CA THR A 59 11.73 -10.11 -13.06
C THR A 59 10.56 -10.86 -13.70
N TYR A 60 9.59 -11.30 -12.89
CA TYR A 60 8.45 -12.08 -13.35
C TYR A 60 7.19 -11.21 -13.44
N LEU A 61 6.26 -11.62 -14.31
CA LEU A 61 4.97 -10.96 -14.45
C LEU A 61 4.27 -10.91 -13.07
N PRO A 62 3.97 -9.72 -12.55
CA PRO A 62 3.33 -9.60 -11.24
C PRO A 62 1.89 -10.10 -11.29
N THR A 63 1.41 -10.58 -10.15
CA THR A 63 -0.02 -10.85 -9.98
C THR A 63 -0.78 -9.54 -9.83
N ALA A 64 -2.08 -9.56 -10.16
CA ALA A 64 -2.97 -8.41 -9.93
C ALA A 64 -2.96 -7.96 -8.46
N GLY A 65 -2.79 -8.91 -7.52
CA GLY A 65 -2.68 -8.62 -6.08
C GLY A 65 -1.42 -7.82 -5.75
N LEU A 66 -0.28 -8.18 -6.34
CA LEU A 66 0.97 -7.44 -6.13
C LEU A 66 0.87 -6.01 -6.69
N ILE A 67 0.21 -5.82 -7.83
CA ILE A 67 -0.05 -4.50 -8.39
C ILE A 67 -0.97 -3.68 -7.47
N ARG A 68 -2.02 -4.28 -6.90
CA ARG A 68 -2.87 -3.61 -5.89
C ARG A 68 -2.06 -3.19 -4.67
N THR A 69 -1.14 -4.03 -4.20
CA THR A 69 -0.25 -3.68 -3.08
C THR A 69 0.68 -2.52 -3.41
N GLU A 70 1.30 -2.49 -4.60
CA GLU A 70 2.18 -1.39 -5.00
C GLU A 70 1.38 -0.10 -5.26
N HIS A 71 0.20 -0.20 -5.86
CA HIS A 71 -0.75 0.91 -5.98
C HIS A 71 -1.08 1.49 -4.61
N ARG A 72 -1.38 0.63 -3.64
CA ARG A 72 -1.56 1.05 -2.25
C ARG A 72 -0.31 1.82 -1.79
N ARG A 73 0.90 1.27 -1.91
CA ARG A 73 2.13 1.98 -1.49
C ARG A 73 2.35 3.34 -2.18
N MET A 74 1.82 3.55 -3.38
CA MET A 74 1.88 4.84 -4.07
C MET A 74 0.84 5.84 -3.56
N THR A 75 -0.33 5.34 -3.18
CA THR A 75 -1.49 6.16 -2.81
C THR A 75 -1.61 6.35 -1.30
N ILE A 76 -1.06 5.42 -0.50
CA ILE A 76 -1.08 5.55 0.95
C ILE A 76 -0.05 6.61 1.34
N LYS A 77 -0.58 7.64 1.98
CA LYS A 77 0.07 8.57 2.91
C LYS A 77 0.60 7.85 4.17
N GLU A 78 1.00 6.58 4.04
CA GLU A 78 1.37 5.74 5.18
C GLU A 78 2.71 6.26 5.65
N PRO A 79 2.78 6.80 6.87
CA PRO A 79 4.06 7.26 7.34
C PRO A 79 4.97 6.04 7.44
N THR A 80 6.14 6.12 6.80
CA THR A 80 7.24 5.18 7.09
C THR A 80 7.45 5.11 8.60
N ALA A 81 8.00 4.02 9.14
CA ALA A 81 8.20 3.90 10.58
C ALA A 81 8.96 5.11 11.20
N ALA A 82 9.88 5.72 10.44
CA ALA A 82 10.56 6.95 10.82
C ALA A 82 9.61 8.17 10.86
N GLN A 83 8.77 8.37 9.85
CA GLN A 83 7.75 9.42 9.84
C GLN A 83 6.71 9.20 10.94
N ALA A 84 6.32 7.94 11.18
CA ALA A 84 5.37 7.56 12.21
C ALA A 84 5.91 7.83 13.61
N TRP A 85 7.20 7.54 13.84
CA TRP A 85 7.90 7.89 15.07
C TRP A 85 7.93 9.41 15.31
N ASN A 86 8.22 10.20 14.28
CA ASN A 86 8.23 11.66 14.40
C ASN A 86 6.83 12.21 14.72
N GLN A 87 5.78 11.64 14.12
CA GLN A 87 4.39 12.02 14.41
C GLN A 87 3.99 11.58 15.83
N TYR A 88 4.42 10.38 16.26
CA TYR A 88 4.25 9.89 17.63
C TYR A 88 4.83 10.86 18.66
N THR A 89 6.09 11.29 18.48
CA THR A 89 6.74 12.21 19.43
C THR A 89 6.03 13.55 19.49
N HIS A 90 5.55 14.08 18.35
CA HIS A 90 4.76 15.31 18.34
C HIS A 90 3.45 15.16 19.12
N ILE A 91 2.73 14.05 18.94
CA ILE A 91 1.48 13.78 19.67
C ILE A 91 1.76 13.66 21.17
N ARG A 92 2.81 12.92 21.55
CA ARG A 92 3.25 12.78 22.95
C ARG A 92 3.55 14.13 23.58
N ASP A 93 4.34 14.95 22.91
CA ASP A 93 4.78 16.23 23.43
C ASP A 93 3.62 17.24 23.50
N ALA A 94 2.69 17.21 22.54
CA ALA A 94 1.47 18.01 22.57
C ALA A 94 0.54 17.63 23.73
N ILE A 95 0.36 16.33 23.98
CA ILE A 95 -0.43 15.84 25.12
C ILE A 95 0.25 16.24 26.44
N ASN A 96 1.56 16.04 26.56
CA ASN A 96 2.33 16.38 27.76
C ASN A 96 2.37 17.89 28.04
N SER A 97 2.34 18.73 27.00
CA SER A 97 2.29 20.20 27.14
C SER A 97 0.87 20.73 27.37
N GLY A 98 -0.16 19.87 27.34
CA GLY A 98 -1.56 20.27 27.46
C GLY A 98 -2.13 20.94 26.20
N THR A 99 -1.47 20.78 25.06
CA THR A 99 -1.92 21.32 23.76
C THR A 99 -2.72 20.26 23.00
N THR A 100 -3.99 20.54 22.71
CA THR A 100 -4.91 19.58 22.04
C THR A 100 -4.85 19.61 20.51
N GLN A 101 -3.95 20.40 19.92
CA GLN A 101 -3.85 20.55 18.47
C GLN A 101 -2.78 19.61 17.89
N TYR A 102 -3.24 18.46 17.41
CA TYR A 102 -2.47 17.61 16.51
C TYR A 102 -3.37 17.08 15.40
N GLU A 103 -2.82 16.87 14.21
CA GLU A 103 -3.56 16.25 13.12
C GLU A 103 -3.87 14.79 13.46
N PRO A 104 -5.08 14.28 13.16
CA PRO A 104 -5.41 12.87 13.37
C PRO A 104 -4.37 11.95 12.73
N PRO A 105 -3.67 11.10 13.53
CA PRO A 105 -2.64 10.23 12.99
C PRO A 105 -3.23 9.16 12.09
N HIS A 106 -2.40 8.64 11.19
CA HIS A 106 -2.76 7.51 10.32
C HIS A 106 -3.31 6.33 11.14
N PRO A 107 -4.33 5.58 10.67
CA PRO A 107 -4.92 4.47 11.43
C PRO A 107 -3.92 3.44 11.96
N ARG A 108 -2.88 3.13 11.20
CA ARG A 108 -1.78 2.26 11.65
C ARG A 108 -1.01 2.84 12.84
N LEU A 109 -0.74 4.15 12.84
CA LEU A 109 -0.10 4.83 13.95
C LEU A 109 -1.02 4.84 15.19
N GLN A 110 -2.33 5.03 15.02
CA GLN A 110 -3.28 4.92 16.13
C GLN A 110 -3.24 3.54 16.80
N LYS A 111 -3.25 2.46 16.01
CA LYS A 111 -3.15 1.09 16.53
C LYS A 111 -1.80 0.82 17.20
N THR A 112 -0.72 1.34 16.63
CA THR A 112 0.61 1.23 17.23
C THR A 112 0.63 1.91 18.59
N ILE A 113 0.11 3.13 18.70
CA ILE A 113 -0.05 3.88 19.96
C ILE A 113 -0.88 3.09 20.98
N GLN A 114 -1.96 2.44 20.55
CA GLN A 114 -2.78 1.60 21.43
C GLN A 114 -2.00 0.41 22.01
N GLN A 115 -1.02 -0.14 21.27
CA GLN A 115 -0.20 -1.26 21.74
C GLN A 115 0.96 -0.82 22.63
N VAL A 116 1.68 0.23 22.24
CA VAL A 116 2.93 0.64 22.93
C VAL A 116 2.73 1.73 23.97
N GLY A 117 1.56 2.38 23.98
CA GLY A 117 1.30 3.53 24.83
C GLY A 117 1.95 4.83 24.34
N LEU A 118 1.70 5.91 25.08
CA LEU A 118 2.08 7.29 24.73
C LEU A 118 3.15 7.85 25.68
N ASN A 119 4.13 7.02 26.03
CA ASN A 119 5.13 7.27 27.07
C ASN A 119 6.55 6.77 26.69
N LEU A 120 6.82 6.55 25.40
CA LEU A 120 8.11 6.11 24.90
C LEU A 120 9.07 7.32 24.74
N HIS A 121 10.32 7.21 25.19
CA HIS A 121 11.27 8.33 25.23
C HIS A 121 12.71 8.00 24.80
N THR A 122 13.13 6.74 24.88
CA THR A 122 14.51 6.32 24.66
C THR A 122 14.76 5.78 23.25
N ASN A 123 16.03 5.54 22.90
CA ASN A 123 16.39 4.90 21.63
C ASN A 123 15.92 3.43 21.55
N ASP A 124 15.90 2.73 22.68
CA ASP A 124 15.35 1.37 22.74
C ASP A 124 13.83 1.40 22.58
N ASP A 125 13.16 2.40 23.15
CA ASP A 125 11.72 2.60 22.90
C ASP A 125 11.42 2.89 21.44
N ARG A 126 12.28 3.67 20.77
CA ARG A 126 12.17 3.92 19.32
C ARG A 126 12.30 2.63 18.53
N ARG A 127 13.22 1.73 18.90
CA ARG A 127 13.35 0.41 18.28
C ARG A 127 12.08 -0.42 18.50
N HIS A 128 11.62 -0.50 19.74
CA HIS A 128 10.40 -1.22 20.09
C HIS A 128 9.19 -0.69 19.30
N PHE A 129 8.99 0.63 19.27
CA PHE A 129 7.97 1.27 18.45
C PHE A 129 8.07 0.89 16.98
N THR A 130 9.27 0.94 16.42
CA THR A 130 9.52 0.65 14.99
C THR A 130 9.18 -0.82 14.67
N GLU A 131 9.60 -1.74 15.54
CA GLU A 131 9.27 -3.16 15.44
C GLU A 131 7.75 -3.38 15.52
N THR A 132 7.07 -2.79 16.51
CA THR A 132 5.61 -2.87 16.64
C THR A 132 4.90 -2.27 15.42
N TYR A 133 5.27 -1.06 15.00
CA TYR A 133 4.68 -0.39 13.85
C TYR A 133 4.75 -1.26 12.58
N ASN A 134 5.89 -1.93 12.35
CA ASN A 134 6.08 -2.80 11.20
C ASN A 134 5.25 -4.10 11.26
N THR A 135 4.87 -4.57 12.45
CA THR A 135 4.05 -5.77 12.64
C THR A 135 2.55 -5.52 12.68
N VAL A 136 2.12 -4.30 13.01
CA VAL A 136 0.70 -3.93 13.04
C VAL A 136 0.16 -3.82 11.61
N GLU A 137 -0.75 -4.71 11.23
CA GLU A 137 -1.46 -4.61 9.96
C GLU A 137 -2.67 -3.66 10.04
N GLU A 138 -2.98 -2.98 8.94
CA GLU A 138 -4.28 -2.31 8.77
C GLU A 138 -5.39 -3.38 8.74
N THR A 139 -6.02 -3.62 9.89
CA THR A 139 -7.32 -4.32 9.89
C THR A 139 -8.29 -3.51 9.03
N GLN A 140 -8.76 -4.16 7.97
CA GLN A 140 -9.72 -3.68 6.97
C GLN A 140 -11.03 -3.20 7.60
#